data_AF-A0A0F6TBJ2-F1
#
_entry.id   AF-A0A0F6TBJ2-F1
#
_cell.length_a   1.000
_cell.length_b   1.000
_cell.length_c   1.000
_cell.angle_alpha   90.00
_cell.angle_beta   90.00
_cell.angle_gamma   90.00
#
_symmetry.space_group_name_H-M   'P 1'
#
loop_
_entity.id
_entity.type
_entity.pdbx_description
1 polymer ?
#
loop_
_entity_poly.entity_id
_entity_poly.type
_entity_poly.pdbx_seq_one_letter_code
_entity_poly.pdbx_strand_id
1 'polypeptide(L)'
;MSQTRRKYTSEYRAEAARLVIETGRPIAHVAEEIGVSAGLLGRWVKNERERQGTVDGMSEADLRAENARLRRELAEARMDNEFLSKATAFFAAKQRQRNDSN
;
A
#
# COMPACT_ATOMS: atom_id res chain seq x y z
N MET A 1 -10.40 -18.79 41.36
CA MET A 1 -11.13 -19.41 40.24
C MET A 1 -10.39 -19.08 38.95
N SER A 2 -9.67 -20.02 38.35
CA SER A 2 -8.94 -19.81 37.09
C SER A 2 -9.94 -19.76 35.93
N GLN A 3 -10.12 -18.58 35.34
CA GLN A 3 -11.02 -18.38 34.21
C GLN A 3 -10.45 -19.11 32.99
N THR A 4 -11.11 -20.18 32.54
CA THR A 4 -10.74 -20.93 31.33
C THR A 4 -10.70 -19.99 30.13
N ARG A 5 -9.51 -19.74 29.58
CA ARG A 5 -9.35 -18.84 28.43
C ARG A 5 -10.01 -19.47 27.20
N ARG A 6 -11.11 -18.89 26.72
CA ARG A 6 -11.67 -19.18 25.39
C ARG A 6 -10.60 -18.91 24.34
N LYS A 7 -10.28 -19.92 23.54
CA LYS A 7 -9.33 -19.80 22.41
C LYS A 7 -10.11 -19.40 21.16
N TYR A 8 -9.83 -18.22 20.63
CA TYR A 8 -10.34 -17.78 19.34
C TYR A 8 -9.32 -18.08 18.25
N THR A 9 -9.75 -18.52 17.07
CA THR A 9 -8.86 -18.75 15.91
C THR A 9 -8.27 -17.44 15.40
N SER A 10 -7.15 -17.48 14.69
CA SER A 10 -6.53 -16.29 14.09
C SER A 10 -7.47 -15.57 13.13
N GLU A 11 -8.21 -16.35 12.34
CA GLU A 11 -9.13 -15.88 11.30
C GLU A 11 -10.28 -15.10 11.93
N TYR A 12 -10.88 -15.66 12.98
CA TYR A 12 -11.99 -15.02 13.70
C TYR A 12 -11.60 -13.68 14.30
N ARG A 13 -10.39 -13.58 14.88
CA ARG A 13 -9.88 -12.32 15.44
C ARG A 13 -9.70 -11.25 14.37
N ALA A 14 -9.17 -11.64 13.21
CA ALA A 14 -8.92 -10.74 12.09
C ALA A 14 -10.24 -10.26 11.44
N GLU A 15 -11.22 -11.14 11.32
CA GLU A 15 -12.56 -10.81 10.80
C GLU A 15 -13.31 -9.86 11.74
N ALA A 16 -13.34 -10.15 13.04
CA ALA A 16 -13.95 -9.28 14.05
C ALA A 16 -13.28 -7.89 14.10
N ALA A 17 -11.95 -7.84 13.97
CA ALA A 17 -11.21 -6.59 13.90
C ALA A 17 -11.51 -5.80 12.62
N ARG A 18 -11.57 -6.46 11.47
CA ARG A 18 -11.93 -5.86 10.18
C ARG A 18 -13.33 -5.27 10.20
N LEU A 19 -14.30 -5.97 10.78
CA LEU A 19 -15.67 -5.47 10.92
C LEU A 19 -15.70 -4.10 11.62
N VAL A 20 -14.96 -3.93 12.71
CA VAL A 20 -14.86 -2.63 13.42
C VAL A 20 -14.17 -1.57 12.57
N ILE A 21 -13.09 -1.93 11.87
CA ILE A 21 -12.29 -0.97 11.09
C ILE A 21 -13.08 -0.47 9.87
N GLU A 22 -13.73 -1.37 9.14
CA GLU A 22 -14.45 -1.05 7.90
C GLU A 22 -15.77 -0.33 8.18
N THR A 23 -16.51 -0.73 9.21
CA THR A 23 -17.81 -0.12 9.53
C THR A 23 -17.70 1.13 10.40
N GLY A 24 -16.53 1.37 11.02
CA GLY A 24 -16.32 2.50 11.94
C GLY A 24 -17.16 2.44 13.22
N ARG A 25 -17.82 1.31 13.50
CA ARG A 25 -18.72 1.14 14.64
C ARG A 25 -17.94 1.11 15.97
N PRO A 26 -18.55 1.55 17.09
CA PRO A 26 -17.91 1.48 18.40
C PRO A 26 -17.53 0.04 18.77
N ILE A 27 -16.31 -0.16 19.28
CA ILE A 27 -15.79 -1.48 19.70
C ILE A 27 -16.73 -2.16 20.71
N ALA A 28 -17.29 -1.40 21.65
CA ALA A 28 -18.20 -1.94 22.66
C ALA A 28 -19.44 -2.58 22.04
N HIS A 29 -20.04 -1.92 21.03
CA HIS A 29 -21.23 -2.41 20.35
C HIS A 29 -20.95 -3.69 19.55
N VAL A 30 -19.85 -3.71 18.80
CA VAL A 30 -19.46 -4.91 18.03
C VAL A 30 -19.06 -6.06 18.96
N ALA A 31 -18.41 -5.76 20.09
CA ALA A 31 -18.02 -6.76 21.08
C ALA A 31 -19.24 -7.45 21.71
N GLU A 32 -20.29 -6.69 22.00
CA GLU A 32 -21.57 -7.23 22.50
C GLU A 32 -22.25 -8.14 21.46
N GLU A 33 -22.29 -7.73 20.20
CA GLU A 33 -22.91 -8.52 19.12
C GLU A 33 -22.23 -9.88 18.91
N ILE A 34 -20.90 -9.91 18.96
CA ILE A 34 -20.13 -11.13 18.70
C ILE A 34 -19.79 -11.91 19.99
N GLY A 35 -20.22 -11.41 21.16
CA GLY A 35 -20.06 -12.08 22.44
C GLY A 35 -18.62 -12.12 22.98
N VAL A 36 -17.79 -11.11 22.67
CA VAL A 36 -16.42 -10.97 23.17
C VAL A 36 -16.28 -9.77 24.10
N SER A 37 -15.21 -9.70 24.91
CA SER A 37 -14.97 -8.52 25.72
C SER A 37 -14.45 -7.36 24.88
N ALA A 38 -14.94 -6.14 25.13
CA ALA A 38 -14.52 -4.95 24.40
C ALA A 38 -13.00 -4.72 24.47
N GLY A 39 -12.36 -5.01 25.61
CA GLY A 39 -10.91 -4.91 25.75
C GLY A 39 -10.14 -5.91 24.88
N LEU A 40 -10.67 -7.12 24.70
CA LEU A 40 -10.07 -8.15 23.84
C LEU A 40 -10.23 -7.78 22.36
N LEU A 41 -11.42 -7.34 21.95
CA LEU A 41 -11.68 -6.87 20.59
C LEU A 41 -10.84 -5.63 20.27
N GLY A 42 -10.69 -4.70 21.20
CA GLY A 42 -9.83 -3.53 21.03
C GLY A 42 -8.36 -3.91 20.78
N ARG A 43 -7.86 -4.96 21.44
CA ARG A 43 -6.51 -5.49 21.16
C ARG A 43 -6.40 -6.09 19.76
N TRP A 44 -7.43 -6.81 19.29
CA TRP A 44 -7.44 -7.34 17.93
C TRP A 44 -7.51 -6.23 16.88
N VAL A 45 -8.33 -5.20 17.10
CA VAL A 45 -8.42 -4.02 16.24
C VAL A 45 -7.09 -3.28 16.17
N LYS A 46 -6.40 -3.10 17.31
CA LYS A 46 -5.07 -2.48 17.31
C LYS A 46 -4.07 -3.29 16.47
N ASN A 47 -3.98 -4.60 16.69
CA ASN A 47 -3.09 -5.48 15.93
C ASN A 47 -3.45 -5.50 14.43
N GLU A 48 -4.74 -5.47 14.09
CA GLU A 48 -5.21 -5.43 12.70
C GLU A 48 -4.88 -4.09 12.03
N ARG A 49 -5.06 -2.97 12.74
CA ARG A 49 -4.66 -1.64 12.26
C ARG A 49 -3.15 -1.54 12.06
N GLU A 50 -2.36 -2.13 12.96
CA GLU A 50 -0.91 -2.25 12.77
C GLU A 50 -0.61 -3.09 11.53
N ARG A 51 -1.24 -4.26 11.35
CA ARG A 51 -1.05 -5.10 10.15
C ARG A 51 -1.45 -4.37 8.85
N GLN A 52 -2.52 -3.58 8.87
CA GLN A 52 -3.00 -2.79 7.72
C GLN A 52 -2.17 -1.52 7.50
N GLY A 53 -1.61 -0.93 8.54
CA GLY A 53 -0.64 0.17 8.43
C GLY A 53 0.75 -0.30 7.96
N THR A 54 1.01 -1.60 8.06
CA THR A 54 2.21 -2.28 7.56
C THR A 54 1.87 -3.18 6.36
N VAL A 55 1.06 -2.70 5.40
CA VAL A 55 0.91 -3.43 4.13
C VAL A 55 2.32 -3.54 3.52
N ASP A 56 2.84 -4.76 3.50
CA ASP A 56 4.21 -5.16 3.10
C ASP A 56 5.36 -4.84 4.08
N GLY A 57 5.06 -4.62 5.37
CA GLY A 57 6.10 -4.37 6.39
C GLY A 57 6.76 -2.99 6.32
N MET A 58 6.31 -2.14 5.40
CA MET A 58 6.74 -0.75 5.25
C MET A 58 5.77 0.16 5.98
N SER A 59 6.28 1.09 6.78
CA SER A 59 5.46 2.14 7.40
C SER A 59 4.96 3.11 6.33
N GLU A 60 3.95 3.92 6.67
CA GLU A 60 3.47 4.94 5.74
C GLU A 60 4.53 6.01 5.40
N ALA A 61 5.55 6.18 6.26
CA ALA A 61 6.70 7.02 5.97
C ALA A 61 7.59 6.37 4.91
N ASP A 62 7.82 5.06 5.00
CA ASP A 62 8.62 4.28 4.05
C ASP A 62 7.94 4.25 2.68
N LEU A 63 6.61 4.07 2.64
CA LEU A 63 5.83 4.14 1.40
C LEU A 63 5.90 5.52 0.74
N ARG A 64 5.87 6.61 1.52
CA ARG A 64 6.05 7.97 1.00
C ARG A 64 7.45 8.19 0.44
N ALA A 65 8.49 7.71 1.14
CA ALA A 65 9.87 7.81 0.70
C ALA A 65 10.09 7.05 -0.61
N GLU A 66 9.58 5.83 -0.71
CA GLU A 66 9.67 5.02 -1.92
C GLU A 66 8.89 5.66 -3.08
N ASN A 67 7.69 6.22 -2.83
CA ASN A 67 6.95 6.94 -3.87
C ASN A 67 7.73 8.15 -4.40
N ALA A 68 8.39 8.90 -3.51
CA ALA A 68 9.20 10.04 -3.90
C ALA A 68 10.42 9.62 -4.73
N ARG A 69 11.07 8.50 -4.38
CA ARG A 69 12.17 7.91 -5.13
C ARG A 69 11.71 7.48 -6.53
N LEU A 70 10.64 6.68 -6.62
CA LEU A 70 10.10 6.20 -7.89
C LEU A 70 9.69 7.35 -8.82
N ARG A 71 9.14 8.46 -8.28
CA ARG A 71 8.83 9.65 -9.08
C ARG A 71 10.07 10.32 -9.67
N ARG A 72 11.20 10.33 -8.95
CA ARG A 72 12.47 10.86 -9.46
C ARG A 72 13.02 9.99 -10.57
N GLU A 73 13.08 8.68 -10.35
CA GLU A 73 13.54 7.71 -11.36
C GLU A 73 12.68 7.78 -12.63
N LEU A 74 11.35 7.92 -12.48
CA LEU A 74 10.45 8.09 -13.61
C LEU A 74 10.68 9.41 -14.37
N ALA A 75 10.99 10.50 -13.66
CA ALA A 75 11.29 11.78 -14.28
C ALA A 75 12.59 11.73 -15.09
N GLU A 76 13.63 11.12 -14.53
CA GLU A 76 14.93 10.92 -15.19
C GLU A 76 14.78 10.04 -16.43
N ALA A 77 14.11 8.88 -16.30
CA ALA A 77 13.87 7.98 -17.43
C ALA A 77 13.07 8.64 -18.56
N ARG A 78 12.13 9.54 -18.24
CA ARG A 78 11.38 10.31 -19.23
C ARG A 78 12.27 11.32 -19.96
N MET A 79 13.15 12.01 -19.25
CA MET A 79 14.11 12.95 -19.85
C MET A 79 15.06 12.22 -20.80
N ASP A 80 15.59 11.07 -20.40
CA ASP A 80 16.45 10.24 -21.24
C ASP A 80 15.72 9.77 -22.50
N ASN A 81 14.46 9.32 -22.34
CA ASN A 81 13.64 8.90 -23.47
C ASN A 81 13.39 10.05 -24.44
N GLU A 82 13.09 11.24 -23.94
CA GLU A 82 12.90 12.44 -24.76
C GLU A 82 14.18 12.82 -25.51
N PHE A 83 15.33 12.77 -24.83
CA PHE A 83 16.63 13.05 -25.44
C PHE A 83 16.94 12.06 -26.57
N LEU A 84 16.78 10.75 -26.31
CA LEU A 84 16.99 9.71 -27.30
C LEU A 84 16.03 9.85 -28.48
N SER A 85 14.76 10.14 -28.23
CA SER A 85 13.76 10.37 -29.28
C SER A 85 14.16 11.54 -30.19
N LYS A 86 14.60 12.66 -29.63
CA LYS A 86 15.11 13.81 -30.39
C LYS A 86 16.35 13.47 -31.19
N ALA A 87 17.29 12.72 -30.62
CA ALA A 87 18.49 12.27 -31.32
C ALA A 87 18.13 11.36 -32.51
N THR A 88 17.25 10.38 -32.31
CA THR A 88 16.76 9.50 -33.39
C THR A 88 16.08 10.30 -34.50
N ALA A 89 15.21 11.26 -34.15
CA ALA A 89 14.56 12.13 -35.14
C ALA A 89 15.57 12.97 -35.94
N PHE A 90 16.59 13.51 -35.27
CA PHE A 90 17.66 14.26 -35.92
C PHE A 90 18.45 13.37 -36.91
N PHE A 91 18.84 12.17 -36.51
CA PHE A 91 19.56 11.24 -37.39
C PHE A 91 18.72 10.81 -38.59
N ALA A 92 17.43 10.53 -38.39
CA ALA A 92 16.50 10.21 -39.48
C ALA A 92 16.35 11.36 -40.48
N ALA A 93 16.24 12.61 -39.99
CA ALA A 93 16.19 13.80 -40.84
C ALA A 93 17.47 13.97 -41.67
N LYS A 94 18.65 13.76 -41.06
CA LYS A 94 19.95 13.85 -41.75
C LYS A 94 20.12 12.77 -42.81
N GLN A 95 19.66 11.55 -42.57
CA GLN A 95 19.66 10.49 -43.58
C GLN A 95 18.80 10.84 -44.78
N ARG A 96 17.61 11.41 -44.56
CA ARG A 96 16.72 11.87 -45.63
C ARG A 96 17.38 12.94 -46.51
N GLN A 97 17.98 13.96 -45.89
CA GLN A 97 18.68 15.03 -46.64
C GLN A 97 19.83 14.51 -47.51
N ARG A 98 20.58 13.51 -47.05
CA ARG A 98 21.65 12.88 -47.86
C ARG A 98 21.11 12.16 -49.09
N ASN A 99 19.95 11.50 -48.97
CA ASN A 99 19.34 10.77 -50.07
C ASN A 99 18.72 11.70 -51.13
N ASP A 100 18.21 12.86 -50.71
CA ASP A 100 17.61 13.85 -51.65
C ASP A 100 18.67 14.65 -52.43
N SER A 101 19.95 14.59 -52.04
CA SER A 101 21.06 15.36 -52.63
C SER A 101 21.92 14.55 -53.63
N ASN A 102 21.53 13.31 -53.95
CA ASN A 102 22.31 12.34 -54.73
C ASN A 102 21.47 11.77 -55.87
#